data_AF-A0AA35N957-F1
#
_entry.id   AF-A0AA35N957-F1
#
_cell.length_a   1.000
_cell.length_b   1.000
_cell.length_c   1.000
_cell.angle_alpha   90.00
_cell.angle_beta   90.00
_cell.angle_gamma   90.00
#
_symmetry.space_group_name_H-M   'P 1'
#
loop_
_entity.id
_entity.type
_entity.pdbx_description
1 polymer ?
#
loop_
_entity_poly.entity_id
_entity_poly.type
_entity_poly.pdbx_seq_one_letter_code
_entity_poly.pdbx_strand_id
1 'polypeptide(L)'
;MARMPTAINLHKASKTLTLTYAPGEVYHLPAELLRVHSPSAEVQGHGNPILQFGKINVGLIGLEPAGQYALKLTFDDGHDSGLFTWEYLEQLCLRQEQLWAEYLDELHKAGKSRDPAESVVKLML
;
A
#
# COMPACT_ATOMS: atom_id res chain seq x y z
N MET A 1 21.51 -0.33 -4.19
CA MET A 1 21.10 -1.37 -5.17
C MET A 1 19.81 -1.95 -4.65
N ALA A 2 18.74 -1.87 -5.43
CA ALA A 2 17.45 -2.46 -5.09
C ALA A 2 17.60 -3.97 -4.87
N ARG A 3 17.14 -4.49 -3.73
CA ARG A 3 17.02 -5.94 -3.54
C ARG A 3 15.70 -6.40 -4.16
N MET A 4 15.76 -7.41 -5.01
CA MET A 4 14.55 -8.10 -5.48
C MET A 4 14.24 -9.24 -4.49
N PRO A 5 12.96 -9.44 -4.10
CA PRO A 5 12.60 -10.56 -3.25
C PRO A 5 12.88 -11.90 -3.94
N THR A 6 13.29 -12.89 -3.16
CA THR A 6 13.47 -14.28 -3.60
C THR A 6 12.15 -15.04 -3.72
N ALA A 7 11.12 -14.61 -3.00
CA ALA A 7 9.76 -15.13 -3.14
C ALA A 7 8.71 -14.02 -2.92
N ILE A 8 7.62 -14.11 -3.70
CA ILE A 8 6.46 -13.22 -3.63
C ILE A 8 5.22 -14.10 -3.53
N ASN A 9 4.45 -13.96 -2.46
CA ASN A 9 3.22 -14.73 -2.25
C ASN A 9 2.03 -13.79 -2.03
N LEU A 10 0.98 -13.96 -2.82
CA LEU A 10 -0.27 -13.22 -2.65
C LEU A 10 -1.30 -14.08 -1.90
N HIS A 11 -1.66 -13.62 -0.70
CA HIS A 11 -2.73 -14.20 0.11
C HIS A 11 -4.03 -13.44 -0.15
N LYS A 12 -4.80 -13.87 -1.17
CA LYS A 12 -6.05 -13.19 -1.59
C LYS A 12 -7.09 -13.11 -0.46
N ALA A 13 -7.27 -14.20 0.30
CA ALA A 13 -8.24 -14.24 1.40
C ALA A 13 -7.89 -13.26 2.52
N SER A 14 -6.61 -13.17 2.90
CA SER A 14 -6.11 -12.28 3.95
C SER A 14 -5.69 -10.91 3.43
N LYS A 15 -5.90 -10.61 2.14
CA LYS A 15 -5.53 -9.35 1.46
C LYS A 15 -4.09 -8.91 1.80
N THR A 16 -3.15 -9.85 1.79
CA THR A 16 -1.76 -9.61 2.22
C THR A 16 -0.78 -10.09 1.16
N LEU A 17 0.23 -9.27 0.85
CA LEU A 17 1.37 -9.62 0.02
C LEU A 17 2.56 -9.95 0.92
N THR A 18 3.10 -11.17 0.79
CA THR A 18 4.28 -11.60 1.53
C THR A 18 5.50 -11.51 0.63
N LEU A 19 6.52 -10.77 1.06
CA LEU A 19 7.80 -10.62 0.38
C LEU A 19 8.92 -11.27 1.21
N THR A 20 9.68 -12.17 0.60
CA THR A 20 10.84 -12.81 1.23
C THR A 20 12.12 -12.36 0.54
N TYR A 21 13.07 -11.82 1.29
CA TYR A 21 14.35 -11.36 0.74
C TYR A 21 15.50 -12.31 1.07
N ALA A 22 15.47 -12.91 2.26
CA ALA A 22 16.41 -13.92 2.72
C ALA A 22 15.77 -14.76 3.84
N PRO A 23 16.41 -15.85 4.31
CA PRO A 23 15.93 -16.58 5.47
C PRO A 23 15.77 -15.66 6.70
N GLY A 24 14.54 -15.54 7.21
CA GLY A 24 14.21 -14.66 8.33
C GLY A 24 13.83 -13.22 7.94
N GLU A 25 14.07 -12.81 6.70
CA GLU A 25 13.62 -11.52 6.15
C GLU A 25 12.30 -11.73 5.37
N VAL A 26 11.24 -11.98 6.12
CA VAL A 26 9.87 -12.16 5.60
C VAL A 26 9.01 -11.00 6.07
N TYR A 27 8.42 -10.29 5.13
CA TYR A 27 7.58 -9.12 5.39
C TYR A 27 6.17 -9.35 4.86
N HIS A 28 5.18 -8.85 5.59
CA HIS A 28 3.76 -8.99 5.27
C HIS A 28 3.14 -7.61 5.08
N LEU A 29 2.88 -7.26 3.83
CA LEU A 29 2.32 -5.97 3.44
C LEU A 29 0.80 -6.13 3.20
N PRO A 30 -0.06 -5.50 4.01
CA PRO A 30 -1.49 -5.47 3.76
C PRO A 30 -1.80 -4.75 2.43
N ALA A 31 -2.81 -5.20 1.71
CA ALA A 31 -3.30 -4.56 0.49
C ALA A 31 -3.72 -3.10 0.74
N GLU A 32 -4.28 -2.80 1.92
CA GLU A 32 -4.61 -1.44 2.33
C GLU A 32 -3.38 -0.53 2.36
N LEU A 33 -2.30 -0.95 3.05
CA LEU A 33 -1.04 -0.21 3.11
C LEU A 33 -0.48 0.04 1.70
N LEU A 34 -0.43 -1.02 0.88
CA LEU A 34 0.02 -0.91 -0.50
C LEU A 34 -0.84 0.06 -1.30
N ARG A 35 -2.16 0.05 -1.12
CA ARG A 35 -3.08 0.91 -1.87
C ARG A 35 -2.95 2.37 -1.47
N VAL A 36 -2.85 2.68 -0.17
CA VAL A 36 -2.78 4.08 0.32
C VAL A 36 -1.41 4.70 0.02
N HIS A 37 -0.37 3.87 -0.08
CA HIS A 37 0.98 4.26 -0.51
C HIS A 37 1.25 3.93 -1.99
N SER A 38 0.22 3.67 -2.80
CA SER A 38 0.42 3.34 -4.22
C SER A 38 0.99 4.56 -4.97
N PRO A 39 2.17 4.45 -5.61
CA PRO A 39 2.69 5.49 -6.47
C PRO A 39 1.93 5.42 -7.81
N SER A 40 0.75 6.05 -7.88
CA SER A 40 0.03 6.16 -9.15
C SER A 40 0.93 6.85 -10.17
N ALA A 41 1.16 6.25 -11.34
CA ALA A 41 1.94 6.86 -12.43
C ALA A 41 1.37 8.22 -12.92
N GLU A 42 0.18 8.61 -12.45
CA GLU A 42 -0.46 9.90 -12.70
C GLU A 42 0.11 11.06 -11.86
N VAL A 43 0.92 10.80 -10.82
CA VAL A 43 1.58 11.84 -9.99
C VAL A 43 3.01 12.18 -10.41
N GLN A 44 3.46 11.77 -11.61
CA GLN A 44 4.73 12.30 -12.16
C GLN A 44 4.64 13.75 -12.68
N GLY A 45 3.48 14.40 -12.55
CA GLY A 45 3.30 15.84 -12.84
C GLY A 45 2.60 16.58 -11.70
N HIS A 46 3.36 17.23 -10.82
CA HIS A 46 2.95 18.42 -10.02
C HIS A 46 1.75 18.29 -9.05
N GLY A 47 1.41 17.10 -8.56
CA GLY A 47 0.37 16.92 -7.52
C GLY A 47 0.95 16.47 -6.18
N ASN A 48 0.56 17.12 -5.08
CA ASN A 48 0.74 16.52 -3.75
C ASN A 48 0.02 15.16 -3.72
N PRO A 49 0.60 14.12 -3.09
CA PRO A 49 -0.10 12.85 -2.93
C PRO A 49 -1.46 13.07 -2.25
N ILE A 50 -2.53 12.59 -2.89
CA ILE A 50 -3.88 12.73 -2.36
C ILE A 50 -4.08 11.65 -1.31
N LEU A 51 -4.43 12.06 -0.08
CA LEU A 51 -4.76 11.15 1.02
C LEU A 51 -5.89 10.20 0.59
N GLN A 52 -5.58 8.90 0.56
CA GLN A 52 -6.55 7.86 0.25
C GLN A 52 -7.26 7.41 1.54
N PHE A 53 -8.59 7.39 1.57
CA PHE A 53 -9.38 6.98 2.73
C PHE A 53 -10.49 6.00 2.35
N GLY A 54 -11.10 5.33 3.32
CA GLY A 54 -12.14 4.33 3.05
C GLY A 54 -11.64 3.05 2.36
N LYS A 55 -10.34 2.74 2.49
CA LYS A 55 -9.68 1.63 1.77
C LYS A 55 -9.41 0.39 2.62
N ILE A 56 -9.97 0.29 3.83
CA ILE A 56 -9.79 -0.89 4.70
C ILE A 56 -10.17 -2.21 4.02
N ASN A 57 -11.13 -2.16 3.10
CA ASN A 57 -11.64 -3.33 2.40
C ASN A 57 -10.88 -3.69 1.13
N VAL A 58 -9.91 -2.89 0.70
CA VAL A 58 -9.19 -3.15 -0.55
C VAL A 58 -8.37 -4.43 -0.47
N GLY A 59 -8.45 -5.24 -1.54
CA GLY A 59 -7.68 -6.43 -1.76
C GLY A 59 -6.84 -6.36 -3.03
N LEU A 60 -5.90 -7.29 -3.15
CA LEU A 60 -5.11 -7.51 -4.36
C LEU A 60 -5.73 -8.64 -5.18
N ILE A 61 -6.03 -8.36 -6.44
CA ILE A 61 -6.62 -9.33 -7.37
C ILE A 61 -5.59 -9.93 -8.32
N GLY A 62 -4.49 -9.21 -8.56
CA GLY A 62 -3.41 -9.62 -9.44
C GLY A 62 -2.08 -8.94 -9.11
N LEU A 63 -1.01 -9.58 -9.53
CA LEU A 63 0.35 -9.04 -9.50
C LEU A 63 1.09 -9.51 -10.74
N GLU A 64 1.83 -8.61 -11.36
CA GLU A 64 2.56 -8.88 -12.60
C GLU A 64 3.95 -8.23 -12.52
N PRO A 65 5.03 -8.93 -12.89
CA PRO A 65 6.34 -8.29 -12.97
C PRO A 65 6.35 -7.26 -14.09
N ALA A 66 6.79 -6.04 -13.78
CA ALA A 66 6.95 -4.96 -14.75
C ALA A 66 8.44 -4.83 -15.10
N GLY A 67 8.86 -5.65 -16.07
CA GLY A 67 10.28 -5.76 -16.43
C GLY A 67 11.12 -6.33 -15.29
N GLN A 68 12.29 -5.74 -15.04
CA GLN A 68 13.22 -6.19 -14.00
C GLN A 68 13.29 -5.27 -12.77
N TYR A 69 12.52 -4.18 -12.72
CA TYR A 69 12.70 -3.12 -11.72
C TYR A 69 11.48 -2.88 -10.83
N ALA A 70 10.32 -3.43 -11.19
CA ALA A 70 9.07 -3.17 -10.47
C ALA A 70 8.09 -4.34 -10.54
N LEU A 71 7.12 -4.29 -9.63
CA LEU A 71 5.95 -5.14 -9.56
C LEU A 71 4.70 -4.29 -9.79
N LYS A 72 3.91 -4.64 -10.81
CA LYS A 72 2.58 -4.08 -11.01
C LYS A 72 1.60 -4.79 -10.09
N LEU A 73 0.85 -4.03 -9.31
CA LEU A 73 -0.19 -4.53 -8.41
C LEU A 73 -1.57 -4.07 -8.89
N THR A 74 -2.49 -5.02 -8.99
CA THR A 74 -3.89 -4.76 -9.38
C THR A 74 -4.79 -4.92 -8.16
N PHE A 75 -5.54 -3.87 -7.83
CA PHE A 75 -6.44 -3.82 -6.68
C PHE A 75 -7.91 -3.98 -7.10
N ASP A 76 -8.76 -4.53 -6.23
CA ASP A 76 -10.18 -4.77 -6.55
C ASP A 76 -11.03 -3.50 -6.60
N ASP A 77 -10.57 -2.41 -5.97
CA ASP A 77 -11.22 -1.09 -5.94
C ASP A 77 -11.09 -0.31 -7.27
N GLY A 78 -10.74 -1.00 -8.36
CA GLY A 78 -10.61 -0.43 -9.71
C GLY A 78 -9.26 0.22 -10.00
N HIS A 79 -8.30 0.17 -9.07
CA HIS A 79 -6.94 0.67 -9.29
C HIS A 79 -6.05 -0.41 -9.91
N ASP A 80 -5.74 -0.29 -11.20
CA ASP A 80 -4.88 -1.25 -11.92
C ASP A 80 -3.44 -0.76 -12.15
N SER A 81 -3.14 0.52 -11.91
CA SER A 81 -1.90 1.15 -12.36
C SER A 81 -0.81 1.28 -11.27
N GLY A 82 -0.91 0.50 -10.19
CA GLY A 82 0.05 0.57 -9.08
C GLY A 82 1.40 -0.07 -9.45
N LEU A 83 2.39 0.74 -9.80
CA LEU A 83 3.74 0.26 -10.19
C LEU A 83 4.73 0.43 -9.03
N PHE A 84 5.06 -0.64 -8.34
CA PHE A 84 5.92 -0.61 -7.17
C PHE A 84 7.34 -1.04 -7.54
N THR A 85 8.30 -0.12 -7.49
CA THR A 85 9.70 -0.48 -7.69
C THR A 85 10.19 -1.40 -6.58
N TRP A 86 11.21 -2.23 -6.85
CA TRP A 86 11.77 -3.11 -5.81
C TRP A 86 12.32 -2.32 -4.61
N GLU A 87 12.95 -1.16 -4.84
CA GLU A 87 13.41 -0.26 -3.77
C GLU A 87 12.25 0.24 -2.93
N TYR A 88 11.13 0.59 -3.57
CA TYR A 88 9.97 1.10 -2.84
C TYR A 88 9.28 -0.01 -2.04
N LEU A 89 9.16 -1.22 -2.58
CA LEU A 89 8.64 -2.37 -1.82
C LEU A 89 9.52 -2.67 -0.60
N GLU A 90 10.84 -2.62 -0.74
CA GLU A 90 11.76 -2.80 0.39
C GLU A 90 11.59 -1.68 1.43
N GLN A 91 11.46 -0.42 0.99
CA GLN A 91 11.17 0.70 1.89
C GLN A 91 9.84 0.50 2.64
N LEU A 92 8.79 0.05 1.94
CA LEU A 92 7.49 -0.24 2.56
C LEU A 92 7.63 -1.36 3.60
N CYS A 93 8.42 -2.40 3.33
CA CYS A 93 8.71 -3.45 4.31
C CYS A 93 9.40 -2.91 5.56
N LEU A 94 10.45 -2.11 5.39
CA LEU A 94 11.29 -1.62 6.48
C LEU A 94 10.64 -0.50 7.30
N ARG A 95 9.76 0.28 6.70
CA ARG A 95 9.12 1.46 7.32
C ARG A 95 7.62 1.29 7.52
N GLN A 96 7.10 0.06 7.38
CA GLN A 96 5.67 -0.22 7.46
C GLN A 96 5.01 0.43 8.68
N GLU A 97 5.56 0.23 9.87
CA GLU A 97 4.98 0.77 11.12
C GLU A 97 4.96 2.29 11.14
N GLN A 98 6.05 2.91 10.69
CA GLN A 98 6.19 4.37 10.65
C GLN A 98 5.20 4.98 9.65
N LEU A 99 5.21 4.51 8.41
CA LEU A 99 4.32 4.97 7.35
C LEU A 99 2.85 4.78 7.71
N TRP A 100 2.54 3.67 8.39
CA TRP A 100 1.21 3.39 8.86
C TRP A 100 0.75 4.36 9.96
N ALA A 101 1.62 4.66 10.92
CA ALA A 101 1.33 5.65 11.96
C ALA A 101 1.10 7.06 11.36
N GLU A 102 1.94 7.46 10.39
CA GLU A 102 1.79 8.71 9.65
C GLU A 102 0.44 8.76 8.91
N TYR A 103 0.08 7.70 8.20
CA TYR A 103 -1.20 7.59 7.50
C TYR A 103 -2.41 7.74 8.45
N LEU A 104 -2.37 7.09 9.61
CA LEU A 104 -3.45 7.21 10.61
C LEU A 104 -3.59 8.63 11.17
N ASP A 105 -2.46 9.30 11.40
CA ASP A 105 -2.44 10.69 11.85
C ASP A 105 -3.00 11.64 10.77
N GLU A 106 -2.65 11.43 9.50
CA GLU A 106 -3.22 12.19 8.37
C GLU A 106 -4.73 12.01 8.26
N LEU A 107 -5.24 10.77 8.39
CA LEU A 107 -6.68 10.50 8.43
C LEU A 107 -7.37 11.25 9.57
N HIS A 108 -6.79 11.22 10.77
CA HIS A 108 -7.35 11.89 11.93
C HIS A 108 -7.38 13.41 11.76
N LYS A 109 -6.30 14.01 11.24
CA LYS A 109 -6.22 15.44 10.92
C LYS A 109 -7.26 15.85 9.87
N ALA A 110 -7.46 15.00 8.85
CA ALA A 110 -8.45 15.22 7.80
C ALA A 110 -9.90 14.89 8.23
N GLY A 111 -10.12 14.31 9.41
CA GLY A 111 -11.44 13.84 9.85
C GLY A 111 -12.00 12.72 8.97
N LYS A 112 -11.12 11.90 8.39
CA LYS A 112 -11.46 10.76 7.54
C LYS A 112 -11.25 9.45 8.31
N SER A 113 -11.86 8.36 7.84
CA SER A 113 -11.66 7.03 8.39
C SER A 113 -11.15 6.05 7.33
N ARG A 114 -10.56 4.96 7.80
CA ARG A 114 -10.16 3.81 6.98
C ARG A 114 -11.37 3.06 6.47
N ASP A 115 -12.45 3.07 7.25
CA ASP A 115 -13.71 2.44 6.89
C ASP A 115 -14.61 3.42 6.11
N PRO A 116 -15.07 3.07 4.91
CA PRO A 116 -15.95 3.93 4.13
C PRO A 116 -17.34 4.14 4.79
N ALA A 117 -17.76 3.27 5.70
CA ALA A 117 -19.02 3.38 6.42
C ALA A 117 -18.90 4.19 7.73
N GLU A 118 -17.68 4.50 8.18
CA GLU A 118 -17.47 5.26 9.42
C GLU A 118 -17.43 6.76 9.15
N SER A 119 -18.40 7.48 9.71
CA SER A 119 -18.38 8.94 9.76
C SER A 119 -17.87 9.39 11.13
N VAL A 120 -16.69 10.00 11.16
CA VAL A 120 -16.12 10.57 12.40
C VAL A 120 -16.93 11.79 12.79
N VAL A 121 -17.94 11.60 13.66
CA VAL A 121 -18.70 12.71 14.25
C VAL A 121 -17.84 13.31 15.37
N LYS A 122 -17.18 14.45 15.09
CA LYS A 122 -16.51 15.23 16.13
C LYS A 122 -17.58 15.93 16.97
N LEU A 123 -17.88 15.39 18.14
CA LEU A 123 -18.55 16.14 19.21
C LEU A 123 -17.52 17.16 19.74
N MET A 124 -17.64 18.42 19.33
CA MET A 124 -16.95 19.52 19.98
C MET A 124 -17.64 19.72 21.34
N LEU A 125 -16.94 19.34 22.42
CA LEU A 125 -17.26 19.75 23.79
C LEU A 125 -16.46 21.00 24.14
#